data_AF-A0A8E2J8B9-F1
#
_entry.id   AF-A0A8E2J8B9-F1
#
_cell.length_a   1.000
_cell.length_b   1.000
_cell.length_c   1.000
_cell.angle_alpha   90.00
_cell.angle_beta   90.00
_cell.angle_gamma   90.00
#
_symmetry.space_group_name_H-M   'P 1'
#
loop_
_entity.id
_entity.type
_entity.pdbx_description
1 polymer ?
#
loop_
_entity_poly.entity_id
_entity_poly.type
_entity_poly.pdbx_seq_one_letter_code
_entity_poly.pdbx_strand_id
1 'polypeptide(L)'
;MVSHYSSKIGSHLSSELDVPPPYSVSSPALTPENDIAPRPRPRRPCSPPPRSPLTQLQRYLIEIVAYTLDADFRLVRRALGQDEPGISSSQEEVTSILADDEKKDLFRLATIILDLYQKYMTNQWNLTLDCDRAAILTAIVEPARSMYINTDYILDMISTYAEHQCDPLRRKYTMVSRYTPSRAYRALWVEELEGTLVAHARMIYIMCPNESVRLVLGHALADLQKKMGIKDLEAGDTDRWLLKSPRRPGLWKMYYTLDPS
;
A
#
# COMPACT_ATOMS: atom_id res chain seq x y z
N MET A 1 -30.75 8.15 35.29
CA MET A 1 -30.95 9.54 34.84
C MET A 1 -31.02 9.52 33.33
N VAL A 2 -32.23 9.65 32.78
CA VAL A 2 -32.51 9.53 31.34
C VAL A 2 -32.53 10.93 30.75
N SER A 3 -31.53 11.25 29.90
CA SER A 3 -31.41 12.55 29.26
C SER A 3 -32.11 12.52 27.90
N HIS A 4 -33.26 13.18 27.82
CA HIS A 4 -34.00 13.42 26.58
C HIS A 4 -33.26 14.46 25.73
N TYR A 5 -32.81 14.09 24.53
CA TYR A 5 -32.38 15.04 23.51
C TYR A 5 -33.54 15.35 22.57
N SER A 6 -33.83 16.65 22.44
CA SER A 6 -34.90 17.24 21.65
C SER A 6 -34.41 17.47 20.22
N SER A 7 -35.01 16.79 19.24
CA SER A 7 -34.75 16.99 17.81
C SER A 7 -35.44 18.26 17.31
N LYS A 8 -34.64 19.25 16.88
CA LYS A 8 -35.11 20.37 16.05
C LYS A 8 -35.06 19.96 14.58
N ILE A 9 -36.24 19.80 13.99
CA ILE A 9 -36.45 19.64 12.55
C ILE A 9 -36.42 21.04 11.93
N GLY A 10 -35.38 21.34 11.16
CA GLY A 10 -35.27 22.55 10.36
C GLY A 10 -35.62 22.25 8.91
N SER A 11 -36.79 22.73 8.48
CA SER A 11 -37.26 22.73 7.09
C SER A 11 -36.76 23.98 6.35
N HIS A 12 -35.95 23.80 5.30
CA HIS A 12 -35.66 24.82 4.29
C HIS A 12 -35.89 24.17 2.91
N LEU A 13 -36.97 24.50 2.19
CA LEU A 13 -37.08 25.60 1.21
C LEU A 13 -35.93 25.53 0.19
N SER A 14 -36.07 24.79 -0.90
CA SER A 14 -36.57 25.27 -2.21
C SER A 14 -35.84 26.51 -2.71
N SER A 15 -34.83 26.31 -3.56
CA SER A 15 -34.26 27.29 -4.48
C SER A 15 -33.79 26.48 -5.70
N GLU A 16 -34.56 26.46 -6.78
CA GLU A 16 -34.46 27.39 -7.91
C GLU A 16 -33.48 26.83 -8.95
N LEU A 17 -34.08 26.26 -10.01
CA LEU A 17 -33.44 25.67 -11.18
C LEU A 17 -32.81 26.79 -12.01
N ASP A 18 -31.51 27.01 -11.82
CA ASP A 18 -30.73 27.92 -12.64
C ASP A 18 -30.27 27.19 -13.91
N VAL A 19 -30.96 27.46 -15.02
CA VAL A 19 -30.69 26.87 -16.34
C VAL A 19 -29.54 27.67 -17.00
N PRO A 20 -28.47 27.02 -17.48
CA PRO A 20 -27.36 27.73 -18.11
C PRO A 20 -27.78 28.36 -19.47
N PRO A 21 -27.24 29.54 -19.82
CA PRO A 21 -27.56 30.22 -21.07
C PRO A 21 -27.00 29.47 -22.30
N PRO A 22 -27.65 29.62 -23.47
CA PRO A 22 -27.19 29.04 -24.73
C PRO A 22 -25.91 29.75 -25.20
N TYR A 23 -24.81 29.00 -25.27
CA TYR A 23 -23.54 29.49 -25.82
C TYR A 23 -23.69 29.80 -27.30
N SER A 24 -23.51 31.08 -27.65
CA SER A 24 -23.43 31.54 -29.03
C SER A 24 -22.07 31.16 -29.63
N VAL A 25 -22.12 30.32 -30.66
CA VAL A 25 -20.97 29.91 -31.46
C VAL A 25 -20.55 31.10 -32.33
N SER A 26 -19.48 31.79 -31.94
CA SER A 26 -18.78 32.73 -32.80
C SER A 26 -17.40 32.16 -33.10
N SER A 27 -17.27 31.52 -34.27
CA SER A 27 -16.00 31.04 -34.80
C SER A 27 -15.14 32.23 -35.24
N PRO A 28 -13.97 32.48 -34.65
CA PRO A 28 -13.04 33.47 -35.16
C PRO A 28 -12.30 32.92 -36.37
N ALA A 29 -12.15 33.80 -37.36
CA ALA A 29 -11.54 33.57 -38.64
C ALA A 29 -10.11 33.04 -38.59
N LEU A 30 -9.82 32.19 -39.58
CA LEU A 30 -8.50 31.67 -39.94
C LEU A 30 -7.49 32.81 -40.13
N THR A 31 -6.48 32.87 -39.26
CA THR A 31 -5.27 33.66 -39.49
C THR A 31 -4.30 32.90 -40.40
N PRO A 32 -3.52 33.60 -41.24
CA PRO A 32 -2.63 32.98 -42.21
C PRO A 32 -1.47 32.24 -41.53
N GLU A 33 -1.23 31.05 -42.04
CA GLU A 33 -0.13 30.12 -41.80
C GLU A 33 1.23 30.84 -41.82
N ASN A 34 1.83 31.05 -40.65
CA ASN A 34 3.26 31.29 -40.55
C ASN A 34 3.94 29.91 -40.51
N ASP A 35 4.67 29.57 -41.57
CA ASP A 35 5.55 28.40 -41.72
C ASP A 35 6.67 28.39 -40.67
N ILE A 36 6.32 28.12 -39.41
CA ILE A 36 7.27 27.80 -38.36
C ILE A 36 7.51 26.30 -38.42
N ALA A 37 8.73 25.92 -38.80
CA ALA A 37 9.16 24.52 -38.82
C ALA A 37 8.73 23.82 -37.51
N PRO A 38 8.04 22.66 -37.59
CA PRO A 38 7.46 22.01 -36.44
C PRO A 38 8.55 21.74 -35.41
N ARG A 39 8.49 22.45 -34.27
CA ARG A 39 9.37 22.17 -33.14
C ARG A 39 9.27 20.68 -32.84
N PRO A 40 10.40 19.95 -32.73
CA PRO A 40 10.40 18.56 -32.34
C PRO A 40 9.57 18.43 -31.06
N ARG A 41 8.39 17.82 -31.16
CA ARG A 41 7.55 17.60 -29.99
C ARG A 41 8.40 16.76 -29.03
N PRO A 42 8.61 17.20 -27.78
CA PRO A 42 9.30 16.38 -26.80
C PRO A 42 8.63 15.01 -26.82
N ARG A 43 9.39 13.99 -27.21
CA ARG A 43 8.88 12.62 -27.28
C ARG A 43 8.33 12.31 -25.90
N ARG A 44 7.02 12.02 -25.82
CA ARG A 44 6.44 11.55 -24.56
C ARG A 44 7.30 10.37 -24.11
N PRO A 45 7.79 10.37 -22.85
CA PRO A 45 8.49 9.22 -22.32
C PRO A 45 7.63 7.99 -22.59
N CYS A 46 8.18 7.03 -23.35
CA CYS A 46 7.49 5.76 -23.57
C CYS A 46 7.27 5.15 -22.19
N SER A 47 6.02 4.87 -21.84
CA SER A 47 5.71 4.15 -20.60
C SER A 47 6.51 2.84 -20.59
N PRO A 48 7.13 2.48 -19.46
CA PRO A 48 7.82 1.20 -19.36
C PRO A 48 6.87 0.05 -19.71
N PRO A 49 7.37 -1.06 -20.27
CA PRO A 49 6.54 -2.20 -20.58
C PRO A 49 5.80 -2.70 -19.31
N PRO A 50 4.57 -3.21 -19.46
CA PRO A 50 3.81 -3.74 -18.32
C PRO A 50 4.60 -4.86 -17.64
N ARG A 51 4.71 -4.78 -16.32
CA ARG A 51 5.42 -5.78 -15.51
C ARG A 51 4.56 -7.02 -15.30
N SER A 52 5.21 -8.14 -14.99
CA SER A 52 4.48 -9.33 -14.54
C SER A 52 3.76 -9.04 -13.21
N PRO A 53 2.57 -9.63 -12.95
CA PRO A 53 1.86 -9.44 -11.68
C PRO A 53 2.70 -9.80 -10.45
N LEU A 54 3.51 -10.87 -10.54
CA LEU A 54 4.43 -11.28 -9.48
C LEU A 54 5.47 -10.21 -9.18
N THR A 55 6.14 -9.68 -10.21
CA THR A 55 7.12 -8.61 -10.03
C THR A 55 6.49 -7.34 -9.47
N GLN A 56 5.26 -7.04 -9.88
CA GLN A 56 4.53 -5.87 -9.39
C GLN A 56 4.17 -6.02 -7.91
N LEU A 57 3.65 -7.19 -7.50
CA LEU A 57 3.37 -7.48 -6.09
C LEU A 57 4.65 -7.42 -5.24
N GLN A 58 5.77 -7.99 -5.71
CA GLN A 58 7.05 -7.89 -5.00
C GLN A 58 7.46 -6.44 -4.76
N ARG A 59 7.33 -5.56 -5.76
CA ARG A 59 7.64 -4.13 -5.60
C ARG A 59 6.72 -3.44 -4.60
N TYR A 60 5.43 -3.74 -4.62
CA TYR A 60 4.47 -3.22 -3.65
C TYR A 60 4.82 -3.63 -2.21
N LEU A 61 5.19 -4.91 -2.01
CA LEU A 61 5.57 -5.41 -0.70
C LEU A 61 6.90 -4.79 -0.21
N ILE A 62 7.89 -4.65 -1.10
CA ILE A 62 9.16 -3.99 -0.76
C ILE A 62 8.94 -2.53 -0.35
N GLU A 63 8.10 -1.78 -1.06
CA GLU A 63 7.74 -0.40 -0.70
C GLU A 63 7.14 -0.33 0.72
N ILE A 64 6.14 -1.18 1.02
CA ILE A 64 5.47 -1.17 2.31
C ILE A 64 6.43 -1.57 3.44
N VAL A 65 7.23 -2.61 3.23
CA VAL A 65 8.21 -3.09 4.22
C VAL A 65 9.33 -2.06 4.42
N ALA A 66 9.88 -1.48 3.35
CA ALA A 66 10.90 -0.44 3.46
C ALA A 66 10.39 0.75 4.27
N TYR A 67 9.18 1.24 3.99
CA TYR A 67 8.57 2.31 4.77
C TYR A 67 8.29 1.91 6.22
N THR A 68 7.79 0.69 6.45
CA THR A 68 7.48 0.17 7.79
C THR A 68 8.73 0.05 8.67
N LEU A 69 9.85 -0.33 8.07
CA LEU A 69 11.13 -0.51 8.76
C LEU A 69 11.99 0.76 8.80
N ASP A 70 11.50 1.87 8.24
CA ASP A 70 12.26 3.11 8.12
C ASP A 70 13.58 2.95 7.33
N ALA A 71 13.55 2.10 6.29
CA ALA A 71 14.70 1.85 5.44
C ALA A 71 15.03 3.05 4.54
N ASP A 72 16.31 3.25 4.23
CA ASP A 72 16.74 4.26 3.25
C ASP A 72 16.33 3.83 1.83
N PHE A 73 15.29 4.48 1.30
CA PHE A 73 14.78 4.25 -0.06
C PHE A 73 15.84 4.45 -1.15
N ARG A 74 16.88 5.26 -0.92
CA ARG A 74 17.99 5.40 -1.88
C ARG A 74 18.80 4.11 -1.96
N LEU A 75 19.09 3.48 -0.81
CA LEU A 75 19.79 2.19 -0.77
C LEU A 75 18.94 1.08 -1.40
N VAL A 76 17.63 1.09 -1.16
CA VAL A 76 16.70 0.12 -1.76
C VAL A 76 16.65 0.27 -3.30
N ARG A 77 16.54 1.50 -3.82
CA ARG A 77 16.54 1.74 -5.29
C ARG A 77 17.84 1.33 -5.95
N ARG A 78 18.97 1.65 -5.32
CA ARG A 78 20.28 1.20 -5.78
C ARG A 78 20.36 -0.33 -5.84
N ALA A 79 19.92 -0.99 -4.77
CA ALA A 79 19.89 -2.45 -4.70
C ALA A 79 18.94 -3.09 -5.73
N LEU A 80 17.90 -2.37 -6.16
CA LEU A 80 17.01 -2.77 -7.25
C LEU A 80 17.57 -2.44 -8.65
N GLY A 81 18.75 -1.80 -8.74
CA GLY A 81 19.34 -1.39 -10.02
C GLY A 81 18.57 -0.25 -10.70
N GLN A 82 17.84 0.57 -9.94
CA GLN A 82 17.06 1.70 -10.46
C GLN A 82 17.83 3.03 -10.46
N ASP A 83 19.11 3.01 -10.07
CA ASP A 83 19.98 4.18 -10.12
C ASP A 83 20.44 4.39 -11.58
N GLU A 84 19.93 5.43 -12.23
CA GLU A 84 20.38 5.84 -13.56
C GLU A 84 21.79 6.48 -13.45
N PRO A 85 22.82 5.91 -14.11
CA PRO A 85 24.15 6.48 -14.08
C PRO A 85 24.19 7.80 -14.86
N GLY A 86 24.36 8.91 -14.16
CA GLY A 86 24.68 10.21 -14.77
C GLY A 86 23.69 11.33 -14.52
N ILE A 87 22.55 11.06 -13.87
CA ILE A 87 21.69 12.12 -13.35
C ILE A 87 22.11 12.30 -11.89
N SER A 88 23.05 13.23 -11.65
CA SER A 88 23.32 13.76 -10.32
C SER A 88 22.09 14.55 -9.88
N SER A 89 21.02 13.83 -9.52
CA SER A 89 19.84 14.44 -8.97
C SER A 89 20.28 15.18 -7.72
N SER A 90 19.92 16.46 -7.68
CA SER A 90 19.82 17.26 -6.46
C SER A 90 19.32 16.39 -5.30
N GLN A 91 19.71 16.72 -4.06
CA GLN A 91 19.40 16.00 -2.82
C GLN A 91 17.88 15.93 -2.48
N GLU A 92 17.02 15.77 -3.46
CA GLU A 92 15.61 15.54 -3.29
C GLU A 92 15.44 14.20 -2.55
N GLU A 93 14.73 14.26 -1.42
CA GLU A 93 14.47 13.10 -0.59
C GLU A 93 13.66 12.09 -1.39
N VAL A 94 14.29 10.97 -1.73
CA VAL A 94 13.61 9.88 -2.42
C VAL A 94 12.77 9.14 -1.39
N THR A 95 11.46 9.33 -1.45
CA THR A 95 10.51 8.75 -0.49
C THR A 95 9.88 7.43 -0.94
N SER A 96 10.20 6.95 -2.14
CA SER A 96 9.55 5.77 -2.73
C SER A 96 10.39 5.10 -3.83
N ILE A 97 10.24 3.77 -3.95
CA ILE A 97 10.78 2.98 -5.07
C ILE A 97 9.80 2.83 -6.24
N LEU A 98 8.53 3.22 -6.03
CA LEU A 98 7.45 3.10 -6.99
C LEU A 98 7.30 4.39 -7.81
N ALA A 99 6.96 4.22 -9.08
CA ALA A 99 6.47 5.32 -9.92
C ALA A 99 5.07 5.78 -9.49
N ASP A 100 4.64 6.97 -9.92
CA ASP A 100 3.37 7.56 -9.46
C ASP A 100 2.13 6.77 -9.91
N ASP A 101 2.18 6.11 -11.05
CA ASP A 101 1.16 5.18 -11.53
C ASP A 101 1.11 3.91 -10.69
N GLU A 102 2.27 3.34 -10.36
CA GLU A 102 2.38 2.19 -9.44
C GLU A 102 1.81 2.53 -8.05
N LYS A 103 2.10 3.73 -7.51
CA LYS A 103 1.54 4.20 -6.23
C LYS A 103 0.03 4.32 -6.27
N LYS A 104 -0.53 4.86 -7.36
CA LYS A 104 -1.98 4.99 -7.55
C LYS A 104 -2.66 3.63 -7.61
N ASP A 105 -2.05 2.67 -8.30
CA ASP A 105 -2.57 1.31 -8.37
C ASP A 105 -2.50 0.60 -7.01
N LEU A 106 -1.37 0.70 -6.29
CA LEU A 106 -1.24 0.17 -4.93
C LEU A 106 -2.28 0.79 -3.98
N PHE A 107 -2.49 2.10 -4.05
CA PHE A 107 -3.51 2.79 -3.24
C PHE A 107 -4.93 2.31 -3.56
N ARG A 108 -5.24 2.11 -4.85
CA ARG A 108 -6.52 1.56 -5.31
C ARG A 108 -6.74 0.16 -4.72
N LEU A 109 -5.76 -0.74 -4.87
CA LEU A 109 -5.84 -2.11 -4.34
C LEU A 109 -6.02 -2.10 -2.82
N ALA A 110 -5.26 -1.28 -2.09
CA ALA A 110 -5.37 -1.17 -0.64
C ALA A 110 -6.77 -0.68 -0.19
N THR A 111 -7.37 0.24 -0.94
CA THR A 111 -8.71 0.75 -0.67
C THR A 111 -9.79 -0.30 -0.95
N ILE A 112 -9.67 -1.06 -2.05
CA ILE A 112 -10.56 -2.18 -2.34
C ILE A 112 -10.50 -3.21 -1.20
N ILE A 113 -9.31 -3.58 -0.73
CA ILE A 113 -9.18 -4.53 0.40
C ILE A 113 -9.91 -4.03 1.65
N LEU A 114 -9.75 -2.75 2.00
CA LEU A 114 -10.44 -2.17 3.15
C LEU A 114 -11.96 -2.14 2.99
N ASP A 115 -12.47 -1.79 1.81
CA ASP A 115 -13.91 -1.80 1.52
C ASP A 115 -14.50 -3.22 1.59
N LEU A 116 -13.83 -4.20 0.96
CA LEU A 116 -14.21 -5.61 1.03
C LEU A 116 -14.21 -6.12 2.48
N TYR A 117 -13.20 -5.75 3.26
CA TYR A 117 -13.11 -6.11 4.67
C TYR A 117 -14.23 -5.49 5.50
N GLN A 118 -14.55 -4.20 5.27
CA GLN A 118 -15.66 -3.54 5.96
C GLN A 118 -17.00 -4.20 5.61
N LYS A 119 -17.27 -4.46 4.33
CA LYS A 119 -18.47 -5.16 3.87
C LYS A 119 -18.56 -6.58 4.42
N TYR A 120 -17.44 -7.28 4.53
CA TYR A 120 -17.40 -8.59 5.18
C TYR A 120 -17.83 -8.47 6.66
N MET A 121 -17.25 -7.52 7.40
CA MET A 121 -17.55 -7.32 8.83
C MET A 121 -18.98 -6.85 9.10
N THR A 122 -19.63 -6.17 8.15
CA THR A 122 -21.03 -5.72 8.26
C THR A 122 -22.05 -6.68 7.64
N ASN A 123 -21.65 -7.90 7.25
CA ASN A 123 -22.48 -8.88 6.54
C ASN A 123 -23.06 -8.37 5.21
N GLN A 124 -22.36 -7.46 4.54
CA GLN A 124 -22.69 -6.87 3.24
C GLN A 124 -21.86 -7.46 2.11
N TRP A 125 -21.34 -8.68 2.27
CA TRP A 125 -20.51 -9.35 1.26
C TRP A 125 -21.19 -9.47 -0.11
N ASN A 126 -22.51 -9.61 -0.14
CA ASN A 126 -23.29 -9.68 -1.38
C ASN A 126 -23.33 -8.35 -2.17
N LEU A 127 -22.87 -7.24 -1.58
CA LEU A 127 -22.82 -5.91 -2.22
C LEU A 127 -21.42 -5.58 -2.80
N THR A 128 -20.46 -6.50 -2.70
CA THR A 128 -19.13 -6.29 -3.28
C THR A 128 -19.18 -6.55 -4.78
N LEU A 129 -18.44 -5.76 -5.56
CA LEU A 129 -18.38 -5.93 -7.01
C LEU A 129 -17.47 -7.10 -7.39
N ASP A 130 -17.85 -7.87 -8.40
CA ASP A 130 -17.01 -8.98 -8.88
C ASP A 130 -15.70 -8.49 -9.51
N CYS A 131 -15.69 -7.29 -10.11
CA CYS A 131 -14.46 -6.69 -10.63
C CYS A 131 -13.46 -6.35 -9.53
N ASP A 132 -13.91 -5.93 -8.35
CA ASP A 132 -13.06 -5.66 -7.20
C ASP A 132 -12.44 -6.95 -6.66
N ARG A 133 -13.27 -8.00 -6.51
CA ARG A 133 -12.79 -9.34 -6.11
C ARG A 133 -11.76 -9.88 -7.10
N ALA A 134 -12.06 -9.80 -8.40
CA ALA A 134 -11.16 -10.25 -9.46
C ALA A 134 -9.85 -9.46 -9.48
N ALA A 135 -9.88 -8.14 -9.23
CA ALA A 135 -8.68 -7.32 -9.14
C ALA A 135 -7.77 -7.78 -7.99
N ILE A 136 -8.34 -8.08 -6.81
CA ILE A 136 -7.56 -8.61 -5.67
C ILE A 136 -7.02 -10.01 -5.96
N LEU A 137 -7.82 -10.89 -6.56
CA LEU A 137 -7.40 -12.24 -6.90
C LEU A 137 -6.19 -12.24 -7.84
N THR A 138 -6.31 -11.53 -8.96
CA THR A 138 -5.30 -11.50 -10.03
C THR A 138 -4.04 -10.72 -9.64
N ALA A 139 -4.18 -9.58 -8.94
CA ALA A 139 -3.04 -8.72 -8.61
C ALA A 139 -2.30 -9.16 -7.33
N ILE A 140 -2.96 -9.87 -6.42
CA ILE A 140 -2.42 -10.15 -5.07
C ILE A 140 -2.48 -11.63 -4.72
N VAL A 141 -3.66 -12.25 -4.75
CA VAL A 141 -3.83 -13.62 -4.23
C VAL A 141 -3.05 -14.65 -5.07
N GLU A 142 -3.21 -14.63 -6.39
CA GLU A 142 -2.52 -15.57 -7.27
C GLU A 142 -0.99 -15.40 -7.22
N PRO A 143 -0.43 -14.17 -7.30
CA PRO A 143 1.02 -14.01 -7.19
C PRO A 143 1.54 -14.35 -5.78
N ALA A 144 0.81 -14.02 -4.70
CA ALA A 144 1.17 -14.41 -3.34
C ALA A 144 1.26 -15.93 -3.18
N ARG A 145 0.28 -16.66 -3.74
CA ARG A 145 0.26 -18.13 -3.76
C ARG A 145 1.46 -18.69 -4.51
N SER A 146 1.80 -18.12 -5.66
CA SER A 146 2.97 -18.54 -6.44
C SER A 146 4.30 -18.32 -5.72
N MET A 147 4.34 -17.35 -4.79
CA MET A 147 5.50 -17.06 -3.93
C MET A 147 5.49 -17.85 -2.61
N TYR A 148 4.49 -18.72 -2.38
CA TYR A 148 4.30 -19.44 -1.12
C TYR A 148 4.20 -18.53 0.12
N ILE A 149 3.63 -17.34 -0.05
CA ILE A 149 3.38 -16.40 1.05
C ILE A 149 1.94 -16.54 1.54
N ASN A 150 1.74 -16.39 2.85
CA ASN A 150 0.42 -16.33 3.45
C ASN A 150 -0.37 -15.12 2.91
N THR A 151 -1.44 -15.40 2.16
CA THR A 151 -2.27 -14.37 1.53
C THR A 151 -2.96 -13.46 2.54
N ASP A 152 -3.45 -13.98 3.67
CA ASP A 152 -4.11 -13.17 4.70
C ASP A 152 -3.17 -12.06 5.19
N TYR A 153 -1.92 -12.42 5.43
CA TYR A 153 -0.90 -11.50 5.92
C TYR A 153 -0.55 -10.43 4.88
N ILE A 154 -0.43 -10.81 3.61
CA ILE A 154 -0.21 -9.85 2.51
C ILE A 154 -1.40 -8.88 2.38
N LEU A 155 -2.63 -9.38 2.45
CA LEU A 155 -3.82 -8.54 2.37
C LEU A 155 -3.87 -7.53 3.51
N ASP A 156 -3.56 -7.95 4.74
CA ASP A 156 -3.47 -7.04 5.89
C ASP A 156 -2.37 -5.98 5.67
N MET A 157 -1.17 -6.41 5.26
CA MET A 157 -0.04 -5.52 4.98
C MET A 157 -0.38 -4.48 3.90
N ILE A 158 -0.94 -4.89 2.76
CA ILE A 158 -1.34 -3.98 1.68
C ILE A 158 -2.45 -3.05 2.15
N SER A 159 -3.40 -3.52 2.94
CA SER A 159 -4.48 -2.67 3.48
C SER A 159 -3.95 -1.51 4.32
N THR A 160 -2.78 -1.66 4.96
CA THR A 160 -2.16 -0.57 5.73
C THR A 160 -1.72 0.59 4.85
N TYR A 161 -1.40 0.34 3.58
CA TYR A 161 -0.94 1.37 2.64
C TYR A 161 -1.99 2.46 2.41
N ALA A 162 -3.28 2.13 2.39
CA ALA A 162 -4.34 3.13 2.26
C ALA A 162 -4.33 4.15 3.42
N GLU A 163 -3.87 3.72 4.59
CA GLU A 163 -3.81 4.54 5.80
C GLU A 163 -2.50 5.32 5.97
N HIS A 164 -1.37 4.87 5.43
CA HIS A 164 -0.09 5.59 5.58
C HIS A 164 0.43 6.23 4.29
N GLN A 165 0.22 5.63 3.11
CA GLN A 165 0.65 6.16 1.79
C GLN A 165 2.12 6.62 1.75
N CYS A 166 2.97 5.96 2.53
CA CYS A 166 4.36 6.34 2.78
C CYS A 166 4.58 7.79 3.29
N ASP A 167 3.56 8.44 3.87
CA ASP A 167 3.66 9.77 4.47
C ASP A 167 4.34 9.68 5.85
N PRO A 168 5.49 10.35 6.10
CA PRO A 168 6.17 10.30 7.40
C PRO A 168 5.28 10.63 8.61
N LEU A 169 4.28 11.52 8.45
CA LEU A 169 3.35 11.90 9.52
C LEU A 169 2.34 10.80 9.88
N ARG A 170 2.21 9.80 9.00
CA ARG A 170 1.24 8.70 9.10
C ARG A 170 1.90 7.37 9.47
N ARG A 171 3.16 7.38 9.92
CA ARG A 171 3.89 6.16 10.30
C ARG A 171 3.22 5.34 11.40
N LYS A 172 2.44 5.98 12.27
CA LYS A 172 1.64 5.31 13.32
C LYS A 172 0.61 4.31 12.77
N TYR A 173 0.30 4.36 11.47
CA TYR A 173 -0.64 3.44 10.81
C TYR A 173 0.04 2.22 10.17
N THR A 174 1.37 2.11 10.23
CA THR A 174 2.08 0.89 9.78
C THR A 174 1.71 -0.30 10.65
N MET A 175 1.85 -1.50 10.10
CA MET A 175 1.55 -2.74 10.82
C MET A 175 2.37 -2.86 12.12
N VAL A 176 3.67 -2.57 12.07
CA VAL A 176 4.54 -2.56 13.27
C VAL A 176 4.05 -1.56 14.32
N SER A 177 3.63 -0.35 13.91
CA SER A 177 3.13 0.66 14.85
C SER A 177 1.83 0.24 15.53
N ARG A 178 0.94 -0.47 14.82
CA ARG A 178 -0.32 -0.98 15.40
C ARG A 178 -0.10 -2.03 16.48
N TYR A 179 0.93 -2.85 16.34
CA TYR A 179 1.31 -3.86 17.33
C TYR A 179 2.32 -3.35 18.36
N THR A 180 2.72 -2.07 18.27
CA THR A 180 3.57 -1.46 19.29
C THR A 180 2.72 -1.12 20.52
N PRO A 181 2.97 -1.75 21.69
CA PRO A 181 2.18 -1.48 22.89
C PRO A 181 2.21 -0.01 23.28
N SER A 182 1.08 0.50 23.76
CA SER A 182 1.13 1.65 24.67
C SER A 182 1.88 1.24 25.95
N ARG A 183 2.58 2.19 26.59
CA ARG A 183 3.42 1.90 27.77
C ARG A 183 2.70 1.11 28.87
N ALA A 184 1.37 1.24 28.98
CA ALA A 184 0.55 0.58 29.98
C ALA A 184 0.39 -0.95 29.77
N TYR A 185 0.60 -1.47 28.56
CA TYR A 185 0.33 -2.89 28.22
C TYR A 185 1.55 -3.62 27.66
N ARG A 186 2.76 -3.14 27.91
CA ARG A 186 3.99 -3.60 27.25
C ARG A 186 4.16 -5.13 27.22
N ALA A 187 3.90 -5.84 28.32
CA ALA A 187 4.15 -7.27 28.40
C ALA A 187 3.28 -8.14 27.46
N LEU A 188 2.00 -7.79 27.27
CA LEU A 188 1.06 -8.59 26.47
C LEU A 188 1.30 -8.45 24.95
N TRP A 189 1.84 -7.32 24.53
CA TRP A 189 1.97 -6.97 23.11
C TRP A 189 3.39 -7.20 22.57
N VAL A 190 4.36 -7.49 23.45
CA VAL A 190 5.72 -7.85 23.02
C VAL A 190 5.68 -9.12 22.17
N GLU A 191 4.88 -10.13 22.54
CA GLU A 191 4.75 -11.37 21.76
C GLU A 191 4.17 -11.12 20.35
N GLU A 192 3.14 -10.26 20.24
CA GLU A 192 2.54 -9.91 18.96
C GLU A 192 3.51 -9.10 18.07
N LEU A 193 4.24 -8.16 18.68
CA LEU A 193 5.25 -7.37 18.00
C LEU A 193 6.40 -8.25 17.51
N GLU A 194 6.93 -9.14 18.35
CA GLU A 194 7.96 -10.12 17.97
C GLU A 194 7.47 -11.00 16.82
N GLY A 195 6.25 -11.56 16.92
CA GLY A 195 5.64 -12.33 15.84
C GLY A 195 5.51 -11.53 14.54
N THR A 196 5.16 -10.25 14.63
CA THR A 196 5.09 -9.34 13.47
C THR A 196 6.46 -9.13 12.84
N LEU A 197 7.52 -8.96 13.63
CA LEU A 197 8.89 -8.76 13.13
C LEU A 197 9.46 -10.04 12.51
N VAL A 198 9.17 -11.21 13.10
CA VAL A 198 9.50 -12.51 12.50
C VAL A 198 8.83 -12.67 11.13
N ALA A 199 7.54 -12.30 11.04
CA ALA A 199 6.82 -12.36 9.78
C ALA A 199 7.43 -11.41 8.73
N HIS A 200 7.85 -10.19 9.10
CA HIS A 200 8.58 -9.28 8.19
C HIS A 200 9.93 -9.87 7.76
N ALA A 201 10.70 -10.46 8.67
CA ALA A 201 11.98 -11.11 8.34
C ALA A 201 11.80 -12.19 7.26
N ARG A 202 10.76 -13.03 7.43
CA ARG A 202 10.42 -14.06 6.44
C ARG A 202 9.93 -13.47 5.12
N MET A 203 9.11 -12.41 5.16
CA MET A 203 8.69 -11.70 3.96
C MET A 203 9.89 -11.17 3.18
N ILE A 204 10.84 -10.53 3.86
CA ILE A 204 12.09 -10.05 3.27
C ILE A 204 12.83 -11.20 2.58
N TYR A 205 12.95 -12.36 3.24
CA TYR A 205 13.59 -13.53 2.64
C TYR A 205 12.91 -14.01 1.35
N ILE A 206 11.58 -14.03 1.30
CA ILE A 206 10.82 -14.58 0.16
C ILE A 206 10.68 -13.57 -0.99
N MET A 207 10.41 -12.30 -0.69
CA MET A 207 10.01 -11.32 -1.69
C MET A 207 11.17 -10.57 -2.36
N CYS A 208 12.36 -10.57 -1.76
CA CYS A 208 13.49 -9.81 -2.28
C CYS A 208 14.01 -10.44 -3.59
N PRO A 209 14.12 -9.66 -4.69
CA PRO A 209 14.55 -10.18 -5.98
C PRO A 209 16.05 -10.51 -6.04
N ASN A 210 16.85 -10.00 -5.10
CA ASN A 210 18.29 -10.23 -5.02
C ASN A 210 18.82 -10.04 -3.59
N GLU A 211 20.07 -10.47 -3.38
CA GLU A 211 20.74 -10.39 -2.08
C GLU A 211 20.91 -8.97 -1.56
N SER A 212 21.18 -8.01 -2.44
CA SER A 212 21.42 -6.63 -2.06
C SER A 212 20.17 -5.99 -1.43
N VAL A 213 18.98 -6.23 -2.00
CA VAL A 213 17.72 -5.75 -1.42
C VAL A 213 17.47 -6.43 -0.07
N ARG A 214 17.73 -7.74 0.01
CA ARG A 214 17.59 -8.52 1.25
C ARG A 214 18.45 -7.96 2.38
N LEU A 215 19.71 -7.63 2.10
CA LEU A 215 20.63 -7.05 3.08
C LEU A 215 20.19 -5.66 3.54
N VAL A 216 19.77 -4.77 2.62
CA VAL A 216 19.30 -3.42 2.98
C VAL A 216 18.09 -3.49 3.90
N LEU A 217 17.09 -4.30 3.56
CA LEU A 217 15.90 -4.45 4.41
C LEU A 217 16.20 -5.20 5.71
N GLY A 218 17.11 -6.19 5.67
CA GLY A 218 17.57 -6.90 6.87
C GLY A 218 18.27 -5.99 7.87
N HIS A 219 19.11 -5.06 7.40
CA HIS A 219 19.72 -4.04 8.26
C HIS A 219 18.68 -3.09 8.85
N ALA A 220 17.73 -2.60 8.05
CA ALA A 220 16.64 -1.75 8.55
C ALA A 220 15.80 -2.47 9.62
N LEU A 221 15.53 -3.76 9.46
CA LEU A 221 14.84 -4.58 10.45
C LEU A 221 15.64 -4.67 11.76
N ALA A 222 16.96 -4.92 11.67
CA ALA A 222 17.83 -5.00 12.85
C ALA A 222 17.92 -3.67 13.60
N ASP A 223 18.01 -2.54 12.88
CA ASP A 223 18.00 -1.20 13.47
C ASP A 223 16.67 -0.91 14.18
N LEU A 224 15.55 -1.34 13.60
CA LEU A 224 14.24 -1.23 14.24
C LEU A 224 14.15 -2.08 15.51
N GLN A 225 14.59 -3.35 15.47
CA GLN A 225 14.61 -4.23 16.66
C GLN A 225 15.42 -3.61 17.80
N LYS A 226 16.61 -3.10 17.49
CA LYS A 226 17.48 -2.40 18.43
C LYS A 226 16.80 -1.17 19.01
N LYS A 227 16.13 -0.35 18.18
CA LYS A 227 15.38 0.84 18.62
C LYS A 227 14.23 0.48 19.55
N MET A 228 13.61 -0.67 19.35
CA MET A 228 12.50 -1.18 20.18
C MET A 228 12.97 -1.92 21.44
N GLY A 229 14.27 -2.23 21.55
CA GLY A 229 14.85 -3.01 22.65
C GLY A 229 14.43 -4.48 22.62
N ILE A 230 14.18 -5.02 21.43
CA ILE A 230 13.87 -6.43 21.19
C ILE A 230 15.19 -7.15 20.90
N LYS A 231 15.38 -8.35 21.47
CA LYS A 231 16.57 -9.16 21.21
C LYS A 231 16.59 -9.60 19.74
N ASP A 232 17.78 -9.77 19.18
CA ASP A 232 17.94 -10.27 17.81
C ASP A 232 17.19 -11.59 17.66
N LEU A 233 16.35 -11.68 16.64
CA LEU A 233 15.58 -12.88 16.35
C LEU A 233 16.54 -13.97 15.87
N GLU A 234 16.64 -15.07 16.60
CA GLU A 234 17.42 -16.23 16.16
C GLU A 234 16.79 -16.84 14.91
N ALA A 235 17.62 -17.19 13.92
CA ALA A 235 17.17 -17.66 12.60
C ALA A 235 16.35 -18.98 12.64
N GLY A 236 16.29 -19.67 13.78
CA GLY A 236 15.63 -20.98 13.92
C GLY A 236 14.13 -20.96 14.20
N ASP A 237 13.52 -19.83 14.58
CA ASP A 237 12.13 -19.80 15.08
C ASP A 237 11.08 -19.38 14.03
N THR A 238 11.49 -19.13 12.77
CA THR A 238 10.65 -18.48 11.75
C THR A 238 9.42 -19.26 11.29
N ASP A 239 9.38 -20.59 11.45
CA ASP A 239 8.26 -21.41 11.00
C ASP A 239 7.08 -21.43 11.98
N ARG A 240 7.35 -21.28 13.28
CA ARG A 240 6.31 -21.31 14.31
C ARG A 240 5.39 -20.08 14.26
N TRP A 241 5.92 -18.94 13.86
CA TRP A 241 5.24 -17.64 13.93
C TRP A 241 4.31 -17.36 12.75
N LEU A 242 4.43 -18.07 11.63
CA LEU A 242 3.51 -17.87 10.50
C LEU A 242 2.07 -18.29 10.82
N LEU A 243 1.90 -19.35 11.61
CA LEU A 243 0.58 -19.79 12.04
C LEU A 243 -0.03 -18.82 13.08
N LYS A 244 0.84 -18.13 13.83
CA LYS A 244 0.48 -17.26 14.95
C LYS A 244 0.57 -15.77 14.66
N SER A 245 0.92 -15.38 13.43
CA SER A 245 1.12 -13.97 13.09
C SER A 245 -0.15 -13.20 13.46
N PRO A 246 -0.03 -12.05 14.16
CA PRO A 246 -1.20 -11.25 14.51
C PRO A 246 -1.99 -10.95 13.24
N ARG A 247 -3.28 -11.28 13.26
CA ARG A 247 -4.18 -11.03 12.14
C ARG A 247 -5.21 -9.99 12.56
N ARG A 248 -5.54 -9.06 11.68
CA ARG A 248 -6.81 -8.34 11.80
C ARG A 248 -7.96 -9.36 11.93
N PRO A 249 -8.77 -9.29 13.00
CA PRO A 249 -9.87 -10.23 13.20
C PRO A 249 -10.79 -10.28 11.98
N GLY A 250 -11.08 -11.48 11.46
CA GLY A 250 -11.99 -11.66 10.32
C GLY A 250 -11.37 -11.54 8.94
N LEU A 251 -10.15 -10.99 8.79
CA LEU A 251 -9.52 -10.83 7.47
C LEU A 251 -9.20 -12.18 6.81
N TRP A 252 -8.81 -13.18 7.60
CA TRP A 252 -8.63 -14.56 7.12
C TRP A 252 -9.94 -15.19 6.63
N LYS A 253 -11.08 -14.89 7.28
CA LYS A 253 -12.38 -15.41 6.82
C LYS A 253 -12.82 -14.73 5.53
N MET A 254 -12.52 -13.45 5.37
CA MET A 254 -12.73 -12.73 4.12
C MET A 254 -11.93 -13.37 2.98
N TYR A 255 -10.68 -13.79 3.22
CA TYR A 255 -9.89 -14.51 2.22
C TYR A 255 -10.58 -15.81 1.76
N TYR A 256 -11.05 -16.64 2.68
CA TYR A 256 -11.77 -17.87 2.32
C TYR A 256 -13.09 -17.61 1.57
N THR A 257 -13.67 -16.41 1.67
CA THR A 257 -14.81 -16.00 0.84
C THR A 257 -14.44 -15.43 -0.52
N LEU A 258 -13.18 -14.99 -0.70
CA LEU A 258 -12.67 -14.52 -1.99
C LEU A 258 -12.29 -15.68 -2.90
N ASP A 259 -11.72 -16.75 -2.35
CA ASP A 259 -11.35 -17.95 -3.09
C ASP A 259 -11.92 -19.19 -2.39
N PRO A 260 -13.09 -19.70 -2.82
CA PRO A 260 -13.72 -20.86 -2.21
C PRO A 260 -13.10 -22.21 -2.65
N SER A 261 -11.99 -22.19 -3.40
CA SER A 261 -11.31 -23.39 -3.94
C SER A 261 -10.75 -24.33 -2.88
#